data_AF-A0A4V2Z883-F1
#
_entry.id   AF-A0A4V2Z883-F1
#
_cell.length_a   1.000
_cell.length_b   1.000
_cell.length_c   1.000
_cell.angle_alpha   90.00
_cell.angle_beta   90.00
_cell.angle_gamma   90.00
#
_symmetry.space_group_name_H-M   'P 1'
#
loop_
_entity.id
_entity.type
_entity.pdbx_description
1 polymer ?
#
loop_
_entity_poly.entity_id
_entity_poly.type
_entity_poly.pdbx_seq_one_letter_code
_entity_poly.pdbx_strand_id
1 'polypeptide(L)'
;MPDTPPHVKVNVQEVRTRNLAAREIVANLSAAMPSIEDLWLRLYAALADVPALVSEITRLASVLAKVRRDRANLVAAGRATLKAERDAEPDPLYYLRDELRAQGHLPPDAWGRS
;
A
#
# COMPACT_ATOMS: atom_id res chain seq x y z
N MET A 1 17.32 -18.33 -10.37
CA MET A 1 17.03 -16.92 -10.08
C MET A 1 15.63 -16.63 -10.59
N PRO A 2 14.67 -16.13 -9.81
CA PRO A 2 13.47 -15.61 -10.42
C PRO A 2 13.81 -14.24 -10.99
N ASP A 3 13.74 -14.11 -12.31
CA ASP A 3 13.74 -12.83 -13.01
C ASP A 3 12.63 -11.97 -12.43
N THR A 4 13.01 -11.04 -11.57
CA THR A 4 12.07 -10.03 -11.07
C THR A 4 12.06 -8.93 -12.13
N PRO A 5 10.98 -8.75 -12.90
CA PRO A 5 10.95 -7.72 -13.91
C PRO A 5 11.24 -6.35 -13.29
N PRO A 6 11.94 -5.45 -14.00
CA PRO A 6 12.29 -4.15 -13.48
C PRO A 6 11.05 -3.43 -12.97
N HIS A 7 11.05 -3.06 -11.69
CA HIS A 7 9.94 -2.33 -11.10
C HIS A 7 9.98 -0.91 -11.69
N VAL A 8 9.16 -0.64 -12.72
CA VAL A 8 8.98 0.73 -13.19
C VAL A 8 8.37 1.51 -12.04
N LYS A 9 9.13 2.48 -11.52
CA LYS A 9 8.68 3.35 -10.45
C LYS A 9 7.70 4.36 -11.05
N VAL A 10 6.43 3.97 -11.14
CA VAL A 10 5.36 4.88 -11.57
C VAL A 10 5.21 5.96 -10.50
N ASN A 11 5.48 7.21 -10.89
CA ASN A 11 5.26 8.36 -10.01
C ASN A 11 3.76 8.68 -9.98
N VAL A 12 3.05 8.07 -9.04
CA VAL A 12 1.61 8.21 -8.88
C VAL A 12 1.19 9.67 -8.64
N GLN A 13 2.03 10.46 -7.97
CA GLN A 13 1.78 11.88 -7.75
C GLN A 13 1.84 12.67 -9.07
N GLU A 14 2.82 12.38 -9.92
CA GLU A 14 2.93 12.98 -11.25
C GLU A 14 1.75 12.60 -12.15
N VAL A 15 1.29 11.34 -12.11
CA VAL A 15 0.08 10.90 -12.82
C VAL A 15 -1.15 11.69 -12.37
N ARG A 16 -1.32 11.89 -11.06
CA ARG A 16 -2.41 12.70 -10.50
C ARG A 16 -2.37 14.14 -11.01
N THR A 17 -1.20 14.78 -10.93
CA THR A 17 -1.01 16.17 -11.39
C THR A 17 -1.30 16.31 -12.89
N ARG A 18 -0.81 15.38 -13.70
CA ARG A 18 -1.06 15.37 -15.16
C ARG A 18 -2.53 15.16 -15.50
N ASN A 19 -3.23 14.25 -14.79
CA ASN A 19 -4.65 14.04 -15.00
C ASN A 19 -5.48 15.28 -14.63
N LEU A 20 -5.13 15.97 -13.53
CA LEU A 20 -5.79 17.23 -13.16
C LEU A 20 -5.63 18.28 -14.26
N ALA A 21 -4.39 18.51 -14.72
CA ALA A 21 -4.12 19.45 -15.80
C ALA A 21 -4.85 19.06 -17.10
N ALA A 22 -4.89 17.78 -17.46
CA ALA A 22 -5.63 17.31 -18.64
C ALA A 22 -7.13 17.57 -18.52
N ARG A 23 -7.74 17.34 -17.35
CA ARG A 23 -9.16 17.62 -17.12
C ARG A 23 -9.47 19.12 -17.19
N GLU A 24 -8.59 19.98 -16.68
CA GLU A 24 -8.70 21.43 -16.79
C GLU A 24 -8.62 21.90 -18.26
N ILE A 25 -7.64 21.39 -19.02
CA ILE A 25 -7.51 21.70 -20.44
C ILE A 25 -8.76 21.24 -21.22
N VAL A 26 -9.22 20.01 -21.00
CA VAL A 26 -10.41 19.47 -21.65
C VAL A 26 -11.65 20.29 -21.30
N ALA A 27 -11.80 20.74 -20.06
CA ALA A 27 -12.92 21.60 -19.67
C ALA A 27 -12.92 22.96 -20.35
N ASN A 28 -11.76 23.61 -20.42
CA ASN A 28 -11.63 24.90 -21.09
C ASN A 28 -11.89 24.77 -22.61
N LEU A 29 -11.37 23.72 -23.25
CA LEU A 29 -11.59 23.48 -24.68
C LEU A 29 -13.05 23.09 -24.98
N SER A 30 -13.68 22.29 -24.11
CA SER A 30 -15.09 21.92 -24.24
C SER A 30 -16.01 23.13 -24.17
N ALA A 31 -15.71 24.11 -23.31
CA ALA A 31 -16.46 25.37 -23.24
C ALA A 31 -16.31 26.23 -24.51
N ALA A 32 -15.13 26.19 -25.15
CA ALA A 32 -14.85 26.97 -26.35
C ALA A 32 -15.40 26.33 -27.64
N MET A 33 -15.57 25.00 -27.67
CA MET A 33 -15.98 24.25 -28.87
C MET A 33 -17.16 23.30 -28.58
N PRO A 34 -18.38 23.83 -28.36
CA PRO A 34 -19.54 23.02 -27.99
C PRO A 34 -20.07 22.14 -29.14
N SER A 35 -19.69 22.41 -30.38
CA SER A 35 -20.17 21.69 -31.57
C SER A 35 -19.72 20.22 -31.66
N ILE A 36 -18.84 19.77 -30.77
CA ILE A 36 -18.27 18.41 -30.73
C ILE A 36 -18.46 17.74 -29.34
N GLU A 37 -19.64 17.92 -28.74
CA GLU A 37 -20.01 17.42 -27.39
C GLU A 37 -19.72 15.93 -27.16
N ASP A 38 -20.07 15.06 -28.11
CA ASP A 38 -19.86 13.61 -27.99
C ASP A 38 -18.38 13.24 -27.81
N LEU A 39 -17.46 13.98 -28.43
CA LEU A 39 -16.03 13.77 -28.27
C LEU A 39 -15.58 14.17 -26.86
N TRP A 40 -16.09 15.29 -26.34
CA TRP A 40 -15.79 15.74 -24.98
C TRP A 40 -16.26 14.74 -23.94
N LEU A 41 -17.48 14.21 -24.08
CA LEU A 41 -18.00 13.18 -23.18
C LEU A 41 -17.10 11.94 -23.13
N ARG A 42 -16.61 11.48 -24.28
CA ARG A 42 -15.66 10.35 -24.36
C ARG A 42 -14.33 10.66 -23.66
N LEU A 43 -13.81 11.87 -23.83
CA LEU A 43 -12.56 12.29 -23.16
C LEU A 43 -12.75 12.42 -21.65
N TYR A 44 -13.87 12.98 -21.19
CA TYR A 44 -14.19 13.04 -19.77
C TYR A 44 -14.31 11.65 -19.15
N ALA A 45 -15.03 10.74 -19.80
CA ALA A 45 -15.17 9.36 -19.34
C ALA A 45 -13.81 8.67 -19.23
N ALA A 46 -12.94 8.83 -20.24
CA ALA A 46 -11.60 8.24 -20.24
C ALA A 46 -10.70 8.78 -19.10
N LEU A 47 -10.90 10.03 -18.67
CA LEU A 47 -10.12 10.65 -17.59
C LEU A 47 -10.73 10.44 -16.19
N ALA A 48 -12.00 10.03 -16.11
CA ALA A 48 -12.77 9.99 -14.88
C ALA A 48 -12.29 8.92 -13.89
N ASP A 49 -11.79 7.79 -14.39
CA ASP A 49 -11.38 6.66 -13.55
C ASP A 49 -9.98 6.83 -12.95
N VAL A 50 -9.17 7.72 -13.53
CA VAL A 50 -7.75 7.91 -13.15
C VAL A 50 -7.59 8.28 -11.66
N PRO A 51 -8.36 9.21 -11.07
CA PRO A 51 -8.27 9.51 -9.64
C PRO A 51 -8.56 8.31 -8.74
N ALA A 52 -9.55 7.47 -9.08
CA ALA A 52 -9.90 6.29 -8.30
C ALA A 52 -8.78 5.24 -8.37
N LEU A 53 -8.23 5.00 -9.57
CA LEU A 53 -7.10 4.10 -9.77
C LEU A 53 -5.84 4.58 -9.02
N VAL A 54 -5.56 5.89 -9.05
CA VAL A 54 -4.43 6.50 -8.31
C VAL A 54 -4.58 6.28 -6.80
N SER A 55 -5.78 6.50 -6.26
CA SER A 55 -6.07 6.24 -4.84
C SER A 55 -5.87 4.76 -4.49
N GLU A 56 -6.37 3.85 -5.33
CA GLU A 56 -6.28 2.42 -5.09
C GLU A 56 -4.83 1.90 -5.18
N ILE A 57 -4.06 2.36 -6.17
CA ILE A 57 -2.62 2.04 -6.26
C ILE A 57 -1.88 2.54 -5.03
N THR A 58 -2.17 3.75 -4.56
CA THR A 58 -1.54 4.32 -3.35
C THR A 58 -1.88 3.48 -2.12
N ARG A 59 -3.15 3.08 -1.97
CA ARG A 59 -3.62 2.22 -0.89
C ARG A 59 -2.94 0.86 -0.92
N LEU A 60 -2.92 0.20 -2.07
CA LEU A 60 -2.29 -1.11 -2.26
C LEU A 60 -0.77 -1.05 -2.02
N ALA A 61 -0.09 0.01 -2.45
CA ALA A 61 1.33 0.21 -2.17
C ALA A 61 1.60 0.33 -0.65
N SER A 62 0.75 1.06 0.07
CA SER A 62 0.83 1.17 1.54
C SER A 62 0.60 -0.19 2.23
N VAL A 63 -0.44 -0.92 1.79
CA VAL A 63 -0.74 -2.27 2.30
C VAL A 63 0.42 -3.23 2.04
N LEU A 64 0.99 -3.23 0.83
CA LEU A 64 2.14 -4.06 0.49
C LEU A 64 3.37 -3.72 1.34
N ALA A 65 3.65 -2.44 1.54
CA ALA A 65 4.75 -2.00 2.40
C ALA A 65 4.54 -2.44 3.85
N LYS A 66 3.31 -2.37 4.36
CA LYS A 66 2.94 -2.87 5.69
C LYS A 66 3.19 -4.38 5.78
N VAL A 67 2.60 -5.19 4.89
CA VAL A 67 2.77 -6.65 4.91
C VAL A 67 4.23 -7.08 4.79
N ARG A 68 5.02 -6.40 3.95
CA ARG A 68 6.47 -6.67 3.84
C ARG A 68 7.21 -6.39 5.14
N ARG A 69 6.85 -5.31 5.85
CA ARG A 69 7.42 -4.95 7.15
C ARG A 69 7.02 -5.97 8.22
N ASP A 70 5.74 -6.29 8.32
CA ASP A 70 5.21 -7.26 9.29
C ASP A 70 5.88 -8.63 9.13
N ARG A 71 6.06 -9.09 7.87
CA ARG A 71 6.82 -10.31 7.58
C ARG A 71 8.29 -10.20 7.98
N ALA A 72 8.96 -9.07 7.71
CA ALA A 72 10.35 -8.88 8.08
C ALA A 72 10.55 -8.91 9.60
N ASN A 73 9.64 -8.30 10.35
CA ASN A 73 9.65 -8.33 11.81
C ASN A 73 9.46 -9.76 12.34
N LEU A 74 8.50 -10.54 11.80
CA LEU A 74 8.34 -11.95 12.18
C LEU A 74 9.60 -12.78 11.93
N VAL A 75 10.28 -12.57 10.80
CA VAL A 75 11.56 -13.22 10.52
C VAL A 75 12.63 -12.81 11.54
N ALA A 76 12.68 -11.53 11.91
CA ALA A 76 13.60 -11.04 12.93
C ALA A 76 13.30 -11.65 14.31
N ALA A 77 12.03 -11.69 14.72
CA ALA A 77 11.58 -12.30 15.97
C ALA A 77 11.90 -13.81 16.02
N GLY A 78 11.69 -14.54 14.91
CA GLY A 78 12.09 -15.94 14.79
C GLY A 78 13.60 -16.14 14.92
N ARG A 79 14.41 -15.27 14.28
CA ARG A 79 15.87 -15.31 14.43
C ARG A 79 16.33 -15.00 15.85
N ALA A 80 15.70 -14.03 16.51
CA ALA A 80 15.98 -13.69 17.90
C ALA A 80 15.64 -14.87 18.83
N THR A 81 14.50 -15.53 18.60
CA THR A 81 14.06 -16.73 19.33
C THR A 81 15.10 -17.85 19.21
N LEU A 82 15.56 -18.17 18.00
CA LEU A 82 16.57 -19.22 17.78
C LEU A 82 17.92 -18.88 18.42
N LYS A 83 18.31 -17.60 18.43
CA LYS A 83 19.53 -17.16 19.10
C LYS A 83 19.40 -17.29 20.62
N ALA A 84 18.29 -16.84 21.18
CA ALA A 84 18.01 -16.90 22.62
C ALA A 84 17.96 -18.36 23.12
N GLU A 85 17.43 -19.28 22.31
CA GLU A 85 17.45 -20.72 22.61
C GLU A 85 18.89 -21.26 22.69
N ARG A 86 19.73 -20.93 21.71
CA ARG A 86 21.15 -21.31 21.71
C ARG A 86 21.93 -20.73 22.88
N ASP A 87 21.59 -19.51 23.29
CA ASP A 87 22.23 -18.81 24.40
C ASP A 87 21.64 -19.22 25.78
N ALA A 88 20.71 -20.18 25.78
CA ALA A 88 20.00 -20.69 26.97
C ALA A 88 19.31 -19.58 27.79
N GLU A 89 18.77 -18.57 27.11
CA GLU A 89 17.95 -17.55 27.75
C GLU A 89 16.71 -18.18 28.42
N PRO A 90 16.20 -17.63 29.54
CA PRO A 90 15.09 -18.23 30.28
C PRO A 90 13.78 -18.34 29.50
N ASP A 91 13.51 -17.42 28.55
CA ASP A 91 12.28 -17.40 27.75
C ASP A 91 12.56 -17.01 26.28
N PRO A 92 13.13 -17.91 25.47
CA PRO A 92 13.46 -17.62 24.07
C PRO A 92 12.23 -17.29 23.22
N LEU A 93 11.07 -17.89 23.56
CA LEU A 93 9.80 -17.70 22.85
C LEU A 93 9.18 -16.32 23.10
N TYR A 94 9.72 -15.53 24.03
CA TYR A 94 9.28 -14.17 24.29
C TYR A 94 9.24 -13.33 23.01
N TYR A 95 10.33 -13.33 22.22
CA TYR A 95 10.45 -12.50 21.01
C TYR A 95 9.36 -12.80 19.98
N LEU A 96 9.07 -14.08 19.74
CA LEU A 96 8.02 -14.48 18.79
C LEU A 96 6.63 -14.12 19.30
N ARG A 97 6.35 -14.35 20.60
CA ARG A 97 5.05 -13.99 21.19
C ARG A 97 4.81 -12.49 21.19
N ASP A 98 5.84 -11.70 21.47
CA ASP A 98 5.78 -10.25 21.43
C ASP A 98 5.42 -9.74 20.04
N GLU A 99 6.12 -10.21 19.00
CA GLU A 99 5.82 -9.80 17.62
C GLU A 99 4.43 -10.28 17.16
N LEU A 100 4.03 -11.50 17.50
CA LEU A 100 2.68 -11.99 17.20
C LEU A 100 1.60 -11.17 17.91
N ARG A 101 1.84 -10.72 19.15
CA ARG A 101 0.93 -9.81 19.87
C ARG A 101 0.90 -8.45 19.21
N ALA A 102 2.06 -7.88 18.87
CA ALA A 102 2.17 -6.59 18.19
C ALA A 102 1.41 -6.56 16.86
N GLN A 103 1.36 -7.68 16.15
CA GLN A 103 0.61 -7.86 14.91
C GLN A 103 -0.86 -8.27 15.10
N GLY A 104 -1.32 -8.45 16.35
CA GLY A 104 -2.70 -8.81 16.68
C GLY A 104 -3.07 -10.26 16.35
N HIS A 105 -2.08 -11.16 16.25
CA HIS A 105 -2.30 -12.58 16.03
C HIS A 105 -2.60 -13.37 17.30
N LEU A 106 -2.36 -12.79 18.48
CA LEU A 106 -2.68 -13.39 19.77
C LEU A 106 -3.96 -12.76 20.36
N PRO A 107 -4.74 -13.52 21.16
CA PRO A 107 -5.87 -12.97 21.89
C PRO A 107 -5.43 -11.79 22.79
N PRO A 108 -6.28 -10.78 23.01
CA PRO A 108 -6.01 -9.76 24.01
C PRO A 108 -5.85 -10.43 25.38
N ASP A 109 -4.88 -9.96 26.16
CA ASP A 109 -4.60 -10.58 27.46
C ASP A 109 -5.86 -10.48 28.35
N ALA A 110 -6.27 -11.59 28.95
CA ALA A 110 -7.42 -11.66 29.84
C ALA A 110 -7.13 -11.01 31.20
N TRP A 111 -6.79 -9.72 31.24
CA TRP A 111 -6.64 -8.95 32.47
C TRP A 111 -7.73 -7.87 32.50
N GLY A 112 -8.93 -8.33 32.85
CA GLY A 112 -10.13 -7.51 32.94
C GLY A 112 -11.25 -8.21 33.69
N ARG A 113 -10.93 -8.80 34.85
CA ARG A 113 -11.90 -9.07 35.93
C ARG A 113 -11.18 -8.87 37.26
N SER A 114 -11.32 -7.68 37.81
CA SER A 114 -11.26 -7.47 39.27
C SER A 114 -12.60 -7.85 39.87
#